data_AF-A0A950T255-F1
#
_entry.id   AF-A0A950T255-F1
#
_cell.length_a   1.000
_cell.length_b   1.000
_cell.length_c   1.000
_cell.angle_alpha   90.00
_cell.angle_beta   90.00
_cell.angle_gamma   90.00
#
_symmetry.space_group_name_H-M   'P 1'
#
loop_
_entity.id
_entity.type
_entity.pdbx_description
1 polymer ?
#
loop_
_entity_poly.entity_id
_entity_poly.type
_entity_poly.pdbx_seq_one_letter_code
_entity_poly.pdbx_strand_id
1 'polypeptide(L)'
;ELITRPHVVEKSFSEFFSDYEFTTELEELLKQVQPKAEQVQSGSTGLETTTQPFRDLTIISVSYTGYEGRQAKNLLKAIGQGIKEWIDVHTEPANAKLYCIYGERFYILLKNVNSAQARNHARRLYTRLREYIQRDKQIARYLDDIYLHIGVVGHSYMALQEMLANKSNVATLRGTLTLRLDNALTQGKEEEEDSIFVWHPQKEDFICIDVLSDQDTAGSVQTKELVRQIIEEEFLQQIIEEVHNRQEE
;
A
#
# COMPACT_ATOMS: atom_id res chain seq x y z
N GLU A 1 -17.10 -14.40 -17.57
CA GLU A 1 -18.00 -13.77 -16.57
C GLU A 1 -18.18 -14.50 -15.23
N LEU A 2 -17.48 -15.62 -14.94
CA LEU A 2 -17.46 -16.23 -13.60
C LEU A 2 -16.13 -16.02 -12.84
N ILE A 3 -15.10 -15.54 -13.52
CA ILE A 3 -13.72 -15.40 -12.99
C ILE A 3 -13.55 -14.09 -12.20
N THR A 4 -14.41 -13.09 -12.41
CA THR A 4 -14.32 -11.75 -11.78
C THR A 4 -15.12 -11.61 -10.48
N ARG A 5 -15.80 -12.66 -10.03
CA ARG A 5 -16.63 -12.64 -8.80
C ARG A 5 -16.36 -13.85 -7.91
N PRO A 6 -15.23 -13.87 -7.16
CA PRO A 6 -14.86 -15.01 -6.32
C PRO A 6 -15.97 -15.44 -5.34
N HIS A 7 -16.74 -14.48 -4.82
CA HIS A 7 -17.86 -14.71 -3.90
C HIS A 7 -19.03 -15.53 -4.49
N VAL A 8 -19.19 -15.57 -5.82
CA VAL A 8 -20.25 -16.35 -6.48
C VAL A 8 -19.92 -17.84 -6.50
N VAL A 9 -18.63 -18.19 -6.50
CA VAL A 9 -18.15 -19.57 -6.54
C VAL A 9 -17.84 -20.10 -5.13
N GLU A 10 -17.49 -19.22 -4.19
CA GLU A 10 -17.04 -19.64 -2.87
C GLU A 10 -17.59 -18.75 -1.73
N LYS A 11 -18.67 -19.24 -1.09
CA LYS A 11 -19.37 -18.57 0.02
C LYS A 11 -18.47 -18.28 1.23
N SER A 12 -17.33 -18.95 1.36
CA SER A 12 -16.38 -18.79 2.47
C SER A 12 -15.71 -17.41 2.50
N PHE A 13 -15.73 -16.66 1.40
CA PHE A 13 -15.11 -15.34 1.27
C PHE A 13 -16.11 -14.21 1.01
N SER A 14 -17.41 -14.47 1.16
CA SER A 14 -18.44 -13.43 0.97
C SER A 14 -18.38 -12.30 2.00
N GLU A 15 -17.56 -12.45 3.05
CA GLU A 15 -17.33 -11.45 4.08
C GLU A 15 -16.31 -10.36 3.68
N PHE A 16 -15.58 -10.55 2.58
CA PHE A 16 -14.61 -9.59 2.06
C PHE A 16 -15.13 -8.98 0.75
N PHE A 17 -14.80 -7.71 0.52
CA PHE A 17 -15.04 -7.07 -0.77
C PHE A 17 -14.22 -7.78 -1.87
N SER A 18 -14.75 -7.82 -3.08
CA SER A 18 -14.16 -8.53 -4.22
C SER A 18 -13.21 -7.65 -5.05
N ASP A 19 -12.45 -8.28 -5.93
CA ASP A 19 -11.63 -7.62 -6.95
C ASP A 19 -12.41 -6.59 -7.81
N TYR A 20 -13.66 -6.90 -8.16
CA TYR A 20 -14.52 -5.97 -8.88
C TYR A 20 -14.84 -4.71 -8.04
N GLU A 21 -15.12 -4.90 -6.75
CA GLU A 21 -15.41 -3.80 -5.83
C GLU A 21 -14.16 -2.95 -5.58
N PHE A 22 -12.99 -3.58 -5.43
CA PHE A 22 -11.70 -2.89 -5.37
C PHE A 22 -11.48 -2.02 -6.61
N THR A 23 -11.64 -2.61 -7.80
CA THR A 23 -11.47 -1.91 -9.08
C THR A 23 -12.40 -0.72 -9.19
N THR A 24 -13.68 -0.90 -8.84
CA THR A 24 -14.69 0.16 -8.91
C THR A 24 -14.37 1.30 -7.95
N GLU A 25 -14.07 0.99 -6.69
CA GLU A 25 -13.76 2.01 -5.68
C GLU A 25 -12.45 2.75 -6.00
N LEU A 26 -11.42 2.05 -6.49
CA LEU A 26 -10.18 2.67 -6.92
C LEU A 26 -10.43 3.64 -8.09
N GLU A 27 -11.22 3.26 -9.09
CA GLU A 27 -11.59 4.19 -10.18
C GLU A 27 -12.37 5.40 -9.68
N GLU A 28 -13.31 5.22 -8.75
CA GLU A 28 -14.09 6.31 -8.17
C GLU A 28 -13.21 7.30 -7.42
N LEU A 29 -12.22 6.82 -6.67
CA LEU A 29 -11.24 7.69 -6.00
C LEU A 29 -10.38 8.43 -7.02
N LEU A 30 -9.87 7.75 -8.05
CA LEU A 30 -9.06 8.37 -9.09
C LEU A 30 -9.84 9.39 -9.93
N LYS A 31 -11.15 9.19 -10.16
CA LYS A 31 -12.03 10.18 -10.79
C LYS A 31 -12.12 11.47 -9.97
N GLN A 32 -12.10 11.38 -8.65
CA GLN A 32 -12.12 12.57 -7.78
C GLN A 32 -10.80 13.36 -7.82
N VAL A 33 -9.71 12.72 -8.24
CA VAL A 33 -8.39 13.33 -8.41
C VAL A 33 -8.28 14.08 -9.75
N GLN A 34 -9.06 13.69 -10.77
CA GLN A 34 -8.98 14.31 -12.08
C GLN A 34 -9.09 15.84 -11.98
N PRO A 35 -8.15 16.59 -12.57
CA PRO A 35 -8.27 18.04 -12.62
C PRO A 35 -9.58 18.38 -13.31
N LYS A 36 -10.47 19.11 -12.61
CA LYS A 36 -11.70 19.63 -13.21
C LYS A 36 -11.31 20.63 -14.29
N ALA A 37 -11.22 20.18 -15.54
CA ALA A 37 -11.23 21.08 -16.67
C ALA A 37 -12.64 21.73 -16.71
N GLU A 38 -12.68 23.07 -16.63
CA GLU A 38 -13.86 23.92 -16.88
C GLU A 38 -14.93 24.00 -15.76
N GLN A 39 -14.67 24.87 -14.77
CA GLN A 39 -15.71 25.75 -14.20
C GLN A 39 -15.44 27.22 -14.60
N VAL A 40 -15.09 27.44 -15.86
CA VAL A 40 -15.05 28.79 -16.44
C VAL A 40 -16.30 28.94 -17.31
N GLN A 41 -17.40 29.34 -16.66
CA GLN A 41 -18.57 30.07 -17.20
C GLN A 41 -19.85 29.66 -16.48
N SER A 42 -20.06 30.21 -15.29
CA SER A 42 -21.32 30.86 -14.91
C SER A 42 -21.13 31.49 -13.55
N GLY A 43 -21.36 32.81 -13.48
CA GLY A 43 -21.22 33.58 -12.26
C GLY A 43 -22.09 33.00 -11.16
N SER A 44 -21.46 32.44 -10.14
CA SER A 44 -22.03 32.36 -8.81
C SER A 44 -20.88 32.44 -7.81
N THR A 45 -20.93 33.50 -7.00
CA THR A 45 -20.12 33.68 -5.80
C THR A 45 -20.56 32.63 -4.78
N GLY A 46 -19.99 31.43 -4.89
CA GLY A 46 -20.07 30.39 -3.87
C GLY A 46 -18.64 29.97 -3.53
N LEU A 47 -18.24 30.15 -2.27
CA LEU A 47 -17.08 29.45 -1.71
C LEU A 47 -17.39 27.93 -1.75
N GLU A 48 -17.18 27.27 -2.88
CA GLU A 48 -17.01 25.83 -2.89
C GLU A 48 -15.58 25.56 -2.45
N THR A 49 -15.39 25.41 -1.14
CA THR A 49 -14.20 24.74 -0.61
C THR A 49 -14.21 23.32 -1.17
N THR A 50 -13.54 23.09 -2.30
CA THR A 50 -13.28 21.76 -2.83
C THR A 50 -12.50 21.00 -1.77
N THR A 51 -13.22 20.26 -0.93
CA THR A 51 -12.63 19.49 0.15
C THR A 51 -11.95 18.30 -0.52
N GLN A 52 -10.63 18.31 -0.52
CA GLN A 52 -9.83 17.23 -1.08
C GLN A 52 -10.27 15.90 -0.40
N PRO A 53 -10.64 14.85 -1.17
CA PRO A 53 -11.28 13.65 -0.60
C PRO A 53 -10.31 12.81 0.24
N PHE A 54 -9.00 12.94 -0.03
CA PHE A 54 -7.92 12.33 0.73
C PHE A 54 -6.59 13.04 0.43
N ARG A 55 -5.67 13.06 1.38
CA ARG A 55 -4.30 13.59 1.21
C ARG A 55 -3.40 12.60 0.46
N ASP A 56 -3.47 11.35 0.86
CA ASP A 56 -2.63 10.24 0.38
C ASP A 56 -3.52 9.02 0.12
N LEU A 57 -3.18 8.27 -0.92
CA LEU A 57 -3.80 6.99 -1.24
C LEU A 57 -2.72 5.92 -1.26
N THR A 58 -2.84 4.94 -0.37
CA THR A 58 -1.90 3.82 -0.29
C THR A 58 -2.65 2.49 -0.39
N ILE A 59 -2.04 1.53 -1.07
CA ILE A 59 -2.54 0.17 -1.18
C ILE A 59 -1.47 -0.77 -0.62
N ILE A 60 -1.85 -1.59 0.35
CA ILE A 60 -1.02 -2.69 0.85
C ILE A 60 -1.55 -3.99 0.24
N SER A 61 -0.72 -4.70 -0.51
CA SER A 61 -1.02 -6.04 -1.01
C SER A 61 -0.41 -7.11 -0.13
N VAL A 62 -1.10 -8.22 0.07
CA VAL A 62 -0.65 -9.36 0.88
C VAL A 62 -0.91 -10.65 0.10
N SER A 63 0.08 -11.52 0.01
CA SER A 63 -0.05 -12.88 -0.50
C SER A 63 0.86 -13.83 0.28
N TYR A 64 0.75 -15.14 0.02
CA TYR A 64 1.63 -16.13 0.62
C TYR A 64 2.08 -17.19 -0.40
N THR A 65 3.14 -17.92 -0.07
CA THR A 65 3.63 -19.10 -0.80
C THR A 65 4.00 -20.25 0.16
N GLY A 66 4.35 -21.40 -0.41
CA GLY A 66 4.88 -22.58 0.29
C GLY A 66 3.84 -23.44 1.04
N TYR A 67 2.57 -23.04 1.04
CA TYR A 67 1.48 -23.80 1.64
C TYR A 67 0.35 -24.12 0.66
N GLU A 68 0.29 -25.38 0.23
CA GLU A 68 -0.67 -25.83 -0.77
C GLU A 68 -1.63 -26.92 -0.25
N GLY A 69 -2.70 -27.16 -1.00
CA GLY A 69 -3.59 -28.30 -0.82
C GLY A 69 -4.88 -27.98 -0.06
N ARG A 70 -5.50 -29.03 0.52
CA ARG A 70 -6.87 -28.96 1.06
C ARG A 70 -7.05 -27.95 2.22
N GLN A 71 -5.96 -27.53 2.85
CA GLN A 71 -5.97 -26.59 3.98
C GLN A 71 -5.52 -25.17 3.61
N ALA A 72 -5.08 -24.91 2.37
CA ALA A 72 -4.70 -23.57 1.91
C ALA A 72 -5.82 -22.53 2.13
N LYS A 73 -7.08 -22.95 1.97
CA LYS A 73 -8.27 -22.14 2.27
C LYS A 73 -8.37 -21.70 3.73
N ASN A 74 -7.90 -22.53 4.67
CA ASN A 74 -7.87 -22.17 6.09
C ASN A 74 -6.81 -21.11 6.35
N LEU A 75 -5.63 -21.23 5.72
CA LEU A 75 -4.59 -20.21 5.78
C LEU A 75 -5.06 -18.89 5.17
N LEU A 76 -5.64 -18.93 3.97
CA LEU A 76 -6.16 -17.72 3.32
C LEU A 76 -7.23 -17.04 4.20
N LYS A 77 -8.13 -17.81 4.82
CA LYS A 77 -9.11 -17.28 5.77
C LYS A 77 -8.46 -16.69 7.03
N ALA A 78 -7.48 -17.37 7.60
CA ALA A 78 -6.75 -16.90 8.78
C ALA A 78 -6.00 -15.58 8.49
N ILE A 79 -5.37 -15.46 7.32
CA ILE A 79 -4.74 -14.22 6.85
C ILE A 79 -5.80 -13.12 6.71
N GLY A 80 -6.90 -13.36 5.99
CA GLY A 80 -7.95 -12.37 5.80
C GLY A 80 -8.54 -11.86 7.12
N GLN A 81 -8.79 -12.76 8.07
CA GLN A 81 -9.28 -12.41 9.40
C GLN A 81 -8.23 -11.62 10.21
N GLY A 82 -6.96 -12.03 10.16
CA GLY A 82 -5.86 -11.31 10.80
C GLY A 82 -5.69 -9.88 10.26
N ILE A 83 -5.85 -9.70 8.94
CA ILE A 83 -5.85 -8.36 8.31
C ILE A 83 -7.03 -7.53 8.81
N LYS A 84 -8.24 -8.10 8.82
CA LYS A 84 -9.46 -7.42 9.26
C LYS A 84 -9.35 -6.94 10.71
N GLU A 85 -8.94 -7.81 11.62
CA GLU A 85 -8.70 -7.44 13.02
C GLU A 85 -7.63 -6.35 13.15
N TRP A 86 -6.58 -6.40 12.33
CA TRP A 86 -5.54 -5.38 12.35
C TRP A 86 -6.10 -4.02 11.91
N ILE A 87 -6.91 -3.98 10.84
CA ILE A 87 -7.59 -2.76 10.34
C ILE A 87 -8.47 -2.17 11.44
N ASP A 88 -9.30 -2.99 12.08
CA ASP A 88 -10.24 -2.56 13.12
C ASP A 88 -9.55 -1.90 14.32
N VAL A 89 -8.29 -2.26 14.61
CA VAL A 89 -7.51 -1.74 15.74
C VAL A 89 -6.66 -0.52 15.35
N HIS A 90 -6.12 -0.48 14.13
CA HIS A 90 -5.05 0.46 13.76
C HIS A 90 -5.50 1.57 12.79
N THR A 91 -6.72 1.52 12.28
CA THR A 91 -7.20 2.45 11.27
C THR A 91 -8.61 2.93 11.58
N GLU A 92 -8.96 4.11 11.08
CA GLU A 92 -10.35 4.56 11.11
C GLU A 92 -11.16 3.79 10.05
N PRO A 93 -12.37 3.30 10.36
CA PRO A 93 -13.17 2.52 9.41
C PRO A 93 -13.47 3.22 8.07
N ALA A 94 -13.50 4.56 8.05
CA ALA A 94 -13.70 5.34 6.83
C ALA A 94 -12.46 5.39 5.91
N ASN A 95 -11.28 5.12 6.48
CA ASN A 95 -9.98 5.28 5.83
C ASN A 95 -9.35 3.96 5.40
N ALA A 96 -9.95 2.81 5.72
CA ALA A 96 -9.40 1.50 5.38
C ALA A 96 -10.48 0.54 4.90
N LYS A 97 -10.19 -0.17 3.81
CA LYS A 97 -11.04 -1.27 3.32
C LYS A 97 -10.21 -2.44 2.86
N LEU A 98 -10.68 -3.65 3.18
CA LEU A 98 -10.06 -4.92 2.84
C LEU A 98 -10.79 -5.58 1.67
N TYR A 99 -10.01 -6.00 0.67
CA TYR A 99 -10.51 -6.70 -0.51
C TYR A 99 -9.81 -8.05 -0.65
N CYS A 100 -10.58 -9.09 -0.94
CA CYS A 100 -10.08 -10.38 -1.39
C CYS A 100 -9.99 -10.37 -2.92
N ILE A 101 -8.78 -10.49 -3.42
CA ILE A 101 -8.45 -10.44 -4.84
C ILE A 101 -8.28 -11.86 -5.38
N TYR A 102 -8.54 -12.04 -6.67
CA TYR A 102 -8.31 -13.33 -7.32
C TYR A 102 -6.85 -13.80 -7.15
N GLY A 103 -6.65 -15.12 -7.03
CA GLY A 103 -5.32 -15.71 -6.89
C GLY A 103 -4.74 -15.66 -5.48
N GLU A 104 -5.60 -15.76 -4.45
CA GLU A 104 -5.23 -15.92 -3.04
C GLU A 104 -4.46 -14.71 -2.46
N ARG A 105 -4.93 -13.50 -2.77
CA ARG A 105 -4.29 -12.24 -2.35
C ARG A 105 -5.31 -11.34 -1.69
N PHE A 106 -4.83 -10.47 -0.81
CA PHE A 106 -5.63 -9.40 -0.21
C PHE A 106 -5.04 -8.05 -0.54
N TYR A 107 -5.89 -7.07 -0.83
CA TYR A 107 -5.51 -5.66 -0.90
C TYR A 107 -6.19 -4.88 0.22
N ILE A 108 -5.44 -3.95 0.82
CA ILE A 108 -5.92 -3.00 1.80
C ILE A 108 -5.80 -1.61 1.18
N LEU A 109 -6.93 -0.97 0.91
CA LEU A 109 -6.99 0.39 0.41
C LEU A 109 -7.02 1.36 1.60
N LEU A 110 -6.01 2.21 1.71
CA LEU A 110 -5.82 3.15 2.81
C LEU A 110 -5.89 4.60 2.29
N LYS A 111 -6.78 5.41 2.87
CA LYS A 111 -6.90 6.85 2.63
C LYS A 111 -6.20 7.61 3.76
N ASN A 112 -5.57 8.74 3.42
CA ASN A 112 -4.86 9.60 4.36
C ASN A 112 -3.69 8.91 5.08
N VAL A 113 -3.14 7.86 4.48
CA VAL A 113 -1.95 7.16 4.95
C VAL A 113 -0.86 7.34 3.91
N ASN A 114 0.23 8.01 4.29
CA ASN A 114 1.38 8.20 3.40
C ASN A 114 2.29 6.96 3.36
N SER A 115 3.24 6.93 2.42
CA SER A 115 4.13 5.79 2.21
C SER A 115 4.99 5.42 3.43
N ALA A 116 5.39 6.39 4.26
CA ALA A 116 6.16 6.13 5.47
C ALA A 116 5.31 5.47 6.57
N GLN A 117 4.08 5.94 6.76
CA GLN A 117 3.11 5.31 7.66
C GLN A 117 2.74 3.92 7.16
N ALA A 118 2.48 3.76 5.86
CA ALA A 118 2.14 2.49 5.25
C ALA A 118 3.26 1.44 5.38
N ARG A 119 4.53 1.87 5.28
CA ARG A 119 5.68 1.02 5.57
C ARG A 119 5.63 0.45 6.99
N ASN A 120 5.34 1.30 7.97
CA ASN A 120 5.21 0.87 9.37
C ASN A 120 3.99 -0.02 9.58
N HIS A 121 2.88 0.27 8.90
CA HIS A 121 1.70 -0.58 8.90
C HIS A 121 1.98 -1.97 8.32
N ALA A 122 2.71 -2.06 7.20
CA ALA A 122 3.09 -3.33 6.58
C ALA A 122 3.92 -4.21 7.53
N ARG A 123 4.91 -3.64 8.23
CA ARG A 123 5.71 -4.37 9.24
C ARG A 123 4.85 -4.89 10.39
N ARG A 124 4.02 -4.01 10.98
CA ARG A 124 3.13 -4.41 12.08
C ARG A 124 2.10 -5.46 11.65
N LEU A 125 1.60 -5.32 10.42
CA LEU A 125 0.69 -6.29 9.83
C LEU A 125 1.38 -7.64 9.66
N TYR A 126 2.60 -7.68 9.11
CA TYR A 126 3.39 -8.90 9.02
C TYR A 126 3.51 -9.62 10.38
N THR A 127 3.98 -8.90 11.41
CA THR A 127 4.14 -9.48 12.76
C THR A 127 2.82 -10.05 13.27
N ARG A 128 1.73 -9.30 13.10
CA ARG A 128 0.40 -9.74 13.51
C ARG A 128 -0.06 -10.99 12.76
N LEU A 129 0.18 -11.07 11.45
CA LEU A 129 -0.20 -12.22 10.64
C LEU A 129 0.60 -13.46 11.02
N ARG A 130 1.91 -13.34 11.25
CA ARG A 130 2.74 -14.44 11.75
C ARG A 130 2.21 -14.97 13.09
N GLU A 131 1.93 -14.09 14.05
CA GLU A 131 1.31 -14.48 15.33
C GLU A 131 -0.04 -15.18 15.14
N TYR A 132 -0.85 -14.70 14.20
CA TYR A 132 -2.18 -15.26 13.94
C TYR A 132 -2.09 -16.67 13.36
N ILE A 133 -1.24 -16.87 12.36
CA ILE A 133 -0.97 -18.16 11.73
C ILE A 133 -0.42 -19.15 12.76
N GLN A 134 0.50 -18.70 13.62
CA GLN A 134 1.10 -19.53 14.67
C GLN A 134 0.07 -20.03 15.72
N ARG A 135 -1.01 -19.27 15.96
CA ARG A 135 -2.07 -19.67 16.91
C ARG A 135 -2.97 -20.77 16.37
N ASP A 136 -3.12 -20.88 15.06
CA ASP A 136 -3.88 -21.97 14.44
C ASP A 136 -3.03 -23.23 14.39
N LYS A 137 -3.28 -24.16 15.32
CA LYS A 137 -2.53 -25.43 15.43
C LYS A 137 -2.53 -26.26 14.15
N GLN A 138 -3.53 -26.14 13.28
CA GLN A 138 -3.57 -26.91 12.03
C GLN A 138 -2.62 -26.35 10.98
N ILE A 139 -2.39 -25.04 11.01
CA ILE A 139 -1.54 -24.33 10.06
C ILE A 139 -0.11 -24.20 10.62
N ALA A 140 0.03 -23.96 11.92
CA ALA A 140 1.29 -23.70 12.61
C ALA A 140 2.36 -24.80 12.43
N ARG A 141 1.96 -26.05 12.13
CA ARG A 141 2.88 -27.14 11.81
C ARG A 141 3.64 -26.97 10.48
N TYR A 142 3.22 -26.01 9.66
CA TYR A 142 3.81 -25.64 8.37
C TYR A 142 4.31 -24.19 8.38
N LEU A 143 4.44 -23.57 9.56
CA LEU A 143 4.75 -22.15 9.67
C LEU A 143 6.08 -21.78 8.99
N ASP A 144 7.06 -22.68 9.06
CA ASP A 144 8.39 -22.51 8.46
C ASP A 144 8.37 -22.65 6.93
N ASP A 145 7.33 -23.32 6.39
CA ASP A 145 7.10 -23.47 4.95
C ASP A 145 6.16 -22.38 4.40
N ILE A 146 5.66 -21.47 5.23
CA ILE A 146 4.77 -20.38 4.80
C ILE A 146 5.58 -19.10 4.71
N TYR A 147 5.65 -18.52 3.52
CA TYR A 147 6.23 -17.19 3.32
C TYR A 147 5.14 -16.16 3.03
N LEU A 148 5.20 -15.02 3.72
CA LEU A 148 4.30 -13.89 3.52
C LEU A 148 4.98 -12.82 2.67
N HIS A 149 4.28 -12.38 1.63
CA HIS A 149 4.76 -11.34 0.73
C HIS A 149 3.83 -10.14 0.80
N ILE A 150 4.38 -8.98 1.17
CA ILE A 150 3.62 -7.73 1.31
C ILE A 150 4.16 -6.68 0.34
N GLY A 151 3.29 -6.11 -0.48
CA GLY A 151 3.60 -4.97 -1.33
C GLY A 151 2.99 -3.68 -0.79
N VAL A 152 3.67 -2.55 -0.94
CA VAL A 152 3.16 -1.23 -0.55
C VAL A 152 3.32 -0.27 -1.72
N VAL A 153 2.20 0.24 -2.23
CA VAL A 153 2.17 1.25 -3.30
C VAL A 153 1.40 2.46 -2.80
N GLY A 154 2.08 3.59 -2.62
CA GLY A 154 1.50 4.82 -2.08
C GLY A 154 1.80 6.03 -2.95
N HIS A 155 0.79 6.89 -3.12
CA HIS A 155 0.89 8.15 -3.84
C HIS A 155 0.14 9.26 -3.09
N SER A 156 0.73 10.46 -3.08
CA SER A 156 0.00 11.65 -2.65
C SER A 156 -1.06 12.00 -3.69
N TYR A 157 -2.08 12.73 -3.26
CA TYR A 157 -3.10 13.26 -4.16
C TYR A 157 -2.49 14.06 -5.31
N MET A 158 -1.51 14.93 -5.00
CA MET A 158 -0.82 15.75 -6.01
C MET A 158 -0.09 14.89 -7.04
N ALA A 159 0.63 13.85 -6.61
CA ALA A 159 1.30 12.93 -7.53
C ALA A 159 0.29 12.22 -8.44
N LEU A 160 -0.88 11.81 -7.92
CA LEU A 160 -1.94 11.21 -8.73
C LEU A 160 -2.54 12.22 -9.73
N GLN A 161 -2.67 13.50 -9.36
CA GLN A 161 -3.10 14.56 -10.27
C GLN A 161 -2.11 14.75 -11.42
N GLU A 162 -0.81 14.83 -11.10
CA GLU A 162 0.26 14.96 -12.09
C GLU A 162 0.28 13.78 -13.05
N MET A 163 0.14 12.56 -12.53
CA MET A 163 0.04 11.35 -13.35
C MET A 163 -1.15 11.43 -14.32
N LEU A 164 -2.33 11.88 -13.87
CA LEU A 164 -3.52 12.07 -14.73
C LEU A 164 -3.32 13.20 -15.75
N ALA A 165 -2.71 14.32 -15.35
CA ALA A 165 -2.44 15.46 -16.23
C ALA A 165 -1.49 15.10 -17.38
N ASN A 166 -0.55 14.18 -17.17
CA ASN A 166 0.40 13.67 -18.17
C ASN A 166 -0.23 12.72 -19.21
N LYS A 167 -1.48 12.97 -19.60
CA LYS A 167 -2.29 12.22 -20.60
C LYS A 167 -2.68 10.79 -20.21
N SER A 168 -2.66 10.45 -18.92
CA SER A 168 -3.26 9.19 -18.48
C SER A 168 -4.73 9.40 -18.12
N ASN A 169 -5.62 8.55 -18.63
CA ASN A 169 -7.01 8.51 -18.14
C ASN A 169 -7.06 7.66 -16.86
N VAL A 170 -8.19 7.73 -16.14
CA VAL A 170 -8.39 6.97 -14.89
C VAL A 170 -8.14 5.46 -15.07
N ALA A 171 -8.58 4.88 -16.19
CA ALA A 171 -8.40 3.46 -16.43
C ALA A 171 -6.93 3.08 -16.62
N THR A 172 -6.15 3.92 -17.30
CA THR A 172 -4.69 3.76 -17.45
C THR A 172 -4.00 3.86 -16.10
N LEU A 173 -4.29 4.90 -15.31
CA LEU A 173 -3.67 5.09 -13.99
C LEU A 173 -4.01 3.94 -13.05
N ARG A 174 -5.27 3.50 -13.00
CA ARG A 174 -5.67 2.30 -12.25
C ARG A 174 -4.85 1.08 -12.69
N GLY A 175 -4.70 0.87 -14.00
CA GLY A 175 -3.89 -0.21 -14.57
C GLY A 175 -2.44 -0.14 -14.09
N THR A 176 -1.83 1.04 -14.08
CA THR A 176 -0.48 1.26 -13.55
C THR A 176 -0.37 0.92 -12.07
N LEU A 177 -1.31 1.38 -11.24
CA LEU A 177 -1.30 1.08 -9.80
C LEU A 177 -1.46 -0.42 -9.52
N THR A 178 -2.35 -1.09 -10.26
CA THR A 178 -2.58 -2.53 -10.13
C THR A 178 -1.35 -3.32 -10.57
N LEU A 179 -0.74 -2.96 -11.70
CA LEU A 179 0.49 -3.58 -12.19
C LEU A 179 1.63 -3.43 -11.18
N ARG A 180 1.77 -2.26 -10.55
CA ARG A 180 2.75 -2.05 -9.47
C ARG A 180 2.52 -3.02 -8.31
N LEU A 181 1.27 -3.19 -7.87
CA LEU A 181 0.94 -4.15 -6.80
C LEU A 181 1.28 -5.58 -7.18
N ASP A 182 1.01 -5.98 -8.42
CA ASP A 182 1.34 -7.31 -8.92
C ASP A 182 2.85 -7.53 -9.03
N ASN A 183 3.60 -6.52 -9.47
CA ASN A 183 5.06 -6.57 -9.53
C ASN A 183 5.66 -6.71 -8.12
N ALA A 184 5.16 -5.96 -7.13
CA ALA A 184 5.62 -6.07 -5.74
C ALA A 184 5.46 -7.50 -5.19
N LEU A 185 4.30 -8.12 -5.45
CA LEU A 185 4.03 -9.48 -5.02
C LEU A 185 4.83 -10.52 -5.83
N THR A 186 5.11 -10.24 -7.09
CA THR A 186 5.91 -11.13 -7.95
C THR A 186 7.36 -11.17 -7.47
N GLN A 187 7.96 -10.00 -7.24
CA GLN A 187 9.29 -9.91 -6.62
C GLN A 187 9.32 -10.64 -5.27
N GLY A 188 8.32 -10.43 -4.42
CA GLY A 188 8.23 -11.13 -3.14
C GLY A 188 8.24 -12.65 -3.26
N LYS A 189 7.55 -13.21 -4.25
CA LYS A 189 7.48 -14.65 -4.48
C LYS A 189 8.77 -15.24 -5.03
N GLU A 190 9.55 -14.45 -5.77
CA GLU A 190 10.83 -14.86 -6.34
C GLU A 190 11.92 -15.00 -5.27
N GLU A 191 11.80 -14.27 -4.15
CA GLU A 191 12.76 -14.36 -3.04
C GLU A 191 12.65 -15.67 -2.22
N GLU A 192 11.54 -16.42 -2.36
CA GLU A 192 11.24 -17.63 -1.57
C GLU A 192 11.37 -17.43 -0.04
N GLU A 193 11.21 -16.19 0.43
CA GLU A 193 11.24 -15.82 1.85
C GLU A 193 10.19 -14.75 2.18
N ASP A 194 10.02 -14.46 3.47
CA ASP A 194 9.16 -13.36 3.90
C ASP A 194 9.70 -12.04 3.37
N SER A 195 8.84 -11.25 2.74
CA SER A 195 9.28 -10.03 2.09
C SER A 195 8.27 -8.90 2.18
N ILE A 196 8.80 -7.68 2.30
CA ILE A 196 8.02 -6.45 2.21
C ILE A 196 8.66 -5.55 1.16
N PHE A 197 7.98 -5.34 0.04
CA PHE A 197 8.41 -4.47 -1.05
C PHE A 197 7.63 -3.16 -1.03
N VAL A 198 8.35 -2.03 -1.04
CA VAL A 198 7.75 -0.68 -1.00
C VAL A 198 8.10 0.08 -2.27
N TRP A 199 7.10 0.59 -2.97
CA TRP A 199 7.27 1.42 -4.17
C TRP A 199 8.02 2.71 -3.82
N HIS A 200 9.06 3.01 -4.60
CA HIS A 200 9.85 4.22 -4.48
C HIS A 200 9.65 5.11 -5.73
N PRO A 201 8.79 6.14 -5.66
CA PRO A 201 8.40 6.92 -6.83
C PRO A 201 9.55 7.51 -7.64
N GLN A 202 10.61 8.00 -6.99
CA GLN A 202 11.74 8.64 -7.66
C GLN A 202 12.67 7.66 -8.38
N LYS A 203 12.66 6.38 -7.96
CA LYS A 203 13.49 5.33 -8.59
C LYS A 203 12.69 4.54 -9.62
N GLU A 204 11.38 4.76 -9.66
CA GLU A 204 10.41 3.95 -10.40
C GLU A 204 10.59 2.44 -10.17
N ASP A 205 10.94 2.08 -8.94
CA ASP A 205 11.24 0.70 -8.56
C ASP A 205 10.81 0.40 -7.12
N PHE A 206 10.83 -0.88 -6.74
CA PHE A 206 10.58 -1.34 -5.39
C PHE A 206 11.87 -1.46 -4.57
N ILE A 207 11.72 -1.24 -3.28
CA ILE A 207 12.78 -1.48 -2.30
C ILE A 207 12.27 -2.54 -1.32
N CYS A 208 13.00 -3.65 -1.22
CA CYS A 208 12.78 -4.62 -0.15
C CYS A 208 13.20 -4.01 1.18
N ILE A 209 12.39 -4.19 2.21
CA ILE A 209 12.69 -3.74 3.57
C ILE A 209 12.66 -4.91 4.54
N ASP A 210 13.51 -4.82 5.56
CA ASP A 210 13.57 -5.86 6.59
C ASP A 210 12.25 -5.99 7.33
N VAL A 211 11.77 -7.23 7.36
CA VAL A 211 10.52 -7.66 7.96
C VAL A 211 10.58 -7.64 9.50
N LEU A 212 11.78 -7.85 10.06
CA LEU A 212 12.07 -7.90 11.49
C LEU A 212 12.84 -6.67 12.01
N SER A 213 12.96 -5.61 11.20
CA SER A 213 13.59 -4.39 11.70
C SER A 213 12.67 -3.68 12.70
N ASP A 214 12.97 -3.89 13.98
CA ASP A 214 12.42 -3.10 15.08
C ASP A 214 12.66 -1.61 14.81
N GLN A 215 11.61 -0.80 14.86
CA GLN A 215 11.80 0.58 15.27
C GLN A 215 11.88 0.55 16.80
N ASP A 216 13.01 1.02 17.33
CA ASP A 216 13.38 1.17 18.76
C ASP A 216 14.11 0.00 19.46
N THR A 217 15.29 -0.36 18.94
CA THR A 217 16.44 -0.51 19.83
C THR A 217 17.36 0.71 19.66
N ALA A 218 17.53 1.45 20.74
CA ALA A 218 18.66 2.33 20.92
C ALA A 218 19.95 1.50 20.75
N GLY A 219 20.59 1.53 19.57
CA GLY A 219 21.79 0.71 19.40
C GLY A 219 22.34 0.52 17.98
N SER A 220 22.51 1.59 17.22
CA SER A 220 23.61 1.66 16.26
C SER A 220 24.04 3.11 16.14
N VAL A 221 25.07 3.46 16.92
CA VAL A 221 25.70 4.80 16.88
C VAL A 221 26.17 5.12 15.46
N GLN A 222 26.53 4.13 14.65
CA GLN A 222 26.96 4.32 13.27
C GLN A 222 25.83 4.71 12.32
N THR A 223 24.61 4.17 12.47
CA THR A 223 23.51 4.49 11.55
C THR A 223 22.90 5.86 11.86
N LYS A 224 22.85 6.25 13.14
CA LYS A 224 22.44 7.61 13.52
C LYS A 224 23.44 8.67 13.08
N GLU A 225 24.74 8.38 13.16
CA GLU A 225 25.78 9.31 12.69
C GLU A 225 25.72 9.45 11.15
N LEU A 226 25.50 8.35 10.42
CA LEU A 226 25.42 8.38 8.95
C LEU A 226 24.16 9.11 8.46
N VAL A 227 23.00 8.86 9.07
CA VAL A 227 21.75 9.56 8.73
C VAL A 227 21.82 11.04 9.12
N ARG A 228 22.46 11.36 10.27
CA ARG A 228 22.70 12.74 10.67
C ARG A 228 23.65 13.46 9.71
N GLN A 229 24.71 12.80 9.24
CA GLN A 229 25.65 13.35 8.25
C GLN A 229 24.96 13.61 6.91
N ILE A 230 24.12 12.68 6.44
CA ILE A 230 23.36 12.86 5.17
C ILE A 230 22.39 14.04 5.28
N ILE A 231 21.68 14.17 6.41
CA ILE A 231 20.75 15.29 6.64
C ILE A 231 21.50 16.62 6.78
N GLU A 232 22.65 16.64 7.47
CA GLU A 232 23.48 17.84 7.61
C GLU A 232 24.09 18.27 6.27
N GLU A 233 24.50 17.33 5.40
CA GLU A 233 24.99 17.65 4.05
C GLU A 233 23.89 18.18 3.12
N GLU A 234 22.72 17.55 3.08
CA GLU A 234 21.58 18.03 2.27
C GLU A 234 21.10 19.42 2.72
N PHE A 235 21.06 19.67 4.03
CA PHE A 235 20.66 20.97 4.58
C PHE A 235 21.71 22.06 4.29
N LEU A 236 23.00 21.72 4.36
CA LEU A 236 24.07 22.66 4.00
C LEU A 236 24.06 22.98 2.50
N GLN A 237 23.76 22.02 1.63
CA GLN A 237 23.62 22.31 0.20
C GLN A 237 22.44 23.24 -0.10
N GLN A 238 21.30 23.05 0.56
CA GLN A 238 20.14 23.95 0.43
C GLN A 238 20.46 25.38 0.87
N ILE A 239 21.18 25.54 1.99
CA ILE A 239 21.59 26.88 2.46
C ILE A 239 22.58 27.53 1.49
N ILE A 240 23.53 26.76 0.95
CA ILE A 240 24.51 27.29 -0.03
C ILE A 240 23.80 27.73 -1.31
N GLU A 241 22.86 26.95 -1.83
CA GLU A 241 22.04 27.33 -2.99
C GLU A 241 21.22 28.60 -2.73
N GLU A 242 20.60 28.69 -1.56
CA GLU A 242 19.77 29.86 -1.20
C GLU A 242 20.63 31.13 -1.00
N VAL A 243 21.82 31.00 -0.44
CA VAL A 243 22.77 32.11 -0.29
C VAL A 243 23.36 32.53 -1.64
N HIS A 244 23.64 31.58 -2.53
CA HIS A 244 24.14 31.89 -3.88
C HIS A 244 23.09 32.63 -4.70
N ASN A 245 21.82 32.17 -4.68
CA ASN A 245 20.73 32.83 -5.37
C ASN A 245 20.44 34.25 -4.85
N ARG A 246 20.72 34.53 -3.57
CA ARG A 246 20.57 35.88 -2.99
C ARG A 246 21.74 36.82 -3.26
N GLN A 247 22.86 36.34 -3.80
CA GLN A 247 23.99 37.19 -4.21
C GLN A 247 23.95 37.56 -5.70
N GLU A 248 23.07 36.94 -6.48
CA GLU A 248 22.87 37.23 -7.91
C GLU A 248 21.64 38.14 -8.20
N GLU A 249 20.92 38.58 -7.15
CA GLU A 249 19.91 39.65 -7.18
C GLU A 249 20.47 41.01 -6.72
#